data_AF-A0A932D5E9-F1
#
_entry.id   AF-A0A932D5E9-F1
#
_cell.length_a   1.000
_cell.length_b   1.000
_cell.length_c   1.000
_cell.angle_alpha   90.00
_cell.angle_beta   90.00
_cell.angle_gamma   90.00
#
_symmetry.space_group_name_H-M   'P 1'
#
loop_
_entity.id
_entity.type
_entity.pdbx_description
1 polymer ?
#
loop_
_entity_poly.entity_id
_entity_poly.type
_entity_poly.pdbx_seq_one_letter_code
_entity_poly.pdbx_strand_id
1 'polypeptide(L)'
;MSEIGIYAGGYQRVRDYAESVDRLLLELKSGDAPTDETLKPVVTLLETLENERAAPAAVRAVGALFRARNILPLAKLKGMLAELKSKHPSRDAVAGLETVAAVLDEERAAISERLQGV
;
A
#
# COMPACT_ATOMS: atom_id res chain seq x y z
N MET A 1 6.98 27.90 2.36
CA MET A 1 6.75 26.53 2.87
C MET A 1 7.91 25.67 2.37
N SER A 2 8.79 25.26 3.27
CA SER A 2 10.05 24.59 2.94
C SER A 2 9.79 23.22 2.32
N GLU A 3 10.57 22.83 1.31
CA GLU A 3 10.47 21.52 0.62
C GLU A 3 10.45 20.34 1.62
N ILE A 4 11.14 20.49 2.75
CA ILE A 4 11.18 19.55 3.89
C ILE A 4 9.78 19.19 4.41
N GLY A 5 8.84 20.14 4.46
CA GLY A 5 7.48 19.90 4.96
C GLY A 5 6.61 19.06 4.00
N ILE A 6 6.88 19.14 2.69
CA ILE A 6 6.19 18.33 1.68
C ILE A 6 6.71 16.89 1.72
N TYR A 7 8.03 16.71 1.89
CA TYR A 7 8.64 15.38 2.02
C TYR A 7 8.24 14.67 3.32
N ALA A 8 8.18 15.38 4.46
CA ALA A 8 7.73 14.82 5.73
C ALA A 8 6.27 14.30 5.66
N GLY A 9 5.37 15.06 5.03
CA GLY A 9 3.96 14.65 4.86
C GLY A 9 3.76 13.52 3.85
N GLY A 10 4.68 13.35 2.90
CA GLY A 10 4.72 12.19 2.00
C GLY A 10 5.21 10.93 2.71
N TYR A 11 6.29 11.04 3.49
CA TYR A 11 6.85 9.95 4.28
C TYR A 11 5.84 9.40 5.29
N GLN A 12 5.18 10.28 6.06
CA GLN A 12 4.18 9.86 7.03
C GLN A 12 3.06 9.04 6.36
N ARG A 13 2.60 9.46 5.18
CA ARG A 13 1.57 8.72 4.45
C ARG A 13 2.02 7.34 3.97
N VAL A 14 3.23 7.20 3.43
CA VAL A 14 3.76 5.88 3.02
C VAL A 14 3.87 4.96 4.23
N ARG A 15 4.33 5.48 5.36
CA ARG A 15 4.38 4.74 6.62
C ARG A 15 3.00 4.30 7.10
N ASP A 16 2.02 5.20 7.12
CA ASP A 16 0.65 4.89 7.54
C ASP A 16 0.02 3.80 6.64
N TYR A 17 0.33 3.82 5.34
CA TYR A 17 -0.09 2.79 4.40
C TYR A 17 0.57 1.43 4.69
N ALA A 18 1.87 1.40 4.94
CA ALA A 18 2.59 0.16 5.29
C ALA A 18 2.00 -0.46 6.57
N GLU A 19 1.85 0.35 7.62
CA GLU A 19 1.29 -0.10 8.91
C GLU A 19 -0.14 -0.64 8.75
N SER A 20 -0.95 -0.01 7.89
CA SER A 20 -2.33 -0.48 7.61
C SER A 20 -2.35 -1.84 6.90
N VAL A 21 -1.47 -2.03 5.91
CA VAL A 21 -1.36 -3.31 5.18
C VAL A 21 -0.85 -4.42 6.10
N ASP A 22 0.15 -4.14 6.94
CA ASP A 22 0.68 -5.11 7.90
C ASP A 22 -0.36 -5.55 8.93
N ARG A 23 -1.15 -4.60 9.45
CA ARG A 23 -2.20 -4.90 10.41
C ARG A 23 -3.27 -5.81 9.82
N LEU A 24 -3.67 -5.55 8.58
CA LEU A 24 -4.61 -6.41 7.86
C LEU A 24 -4.01 -7.79 7.57
N LEU A 25 -2.75 -7.86 7.12
CA LEU A 25 -2.06 -9.12 6.89
C LEU A 25 -1.96 -9.97 8.16
N LEU A 26 -1.75 -9.33 9.32
CA LEU A 26 -1.68 -10.01 10.61
C LEU A 26 -3.03 -10.64 10.98
N GLU A 27 -4.15 -9.93 10.81
CA GLU A 27 -5.49 -10.50 11.04
C GLU A 27 -5.76 -11.68 10.09
N LEU A 28 -5.51 -11.50 8.79
CA LEU A 28 -5.72 -12.53 7.78
C LEU A 28 -4.89 -13.80 8.02
N LYS A 29 -3.63 -13.64 8.45
CA LYS A 29 -2.73 -14.77 8.76
C LYS A 29 -3.05 -15.45 10.09
N SER A 30 -3.59 -14.71 11.06
CA SER A 30 -4.02 -15.26 12.35
C SER A 30 -5.33 -16.05 12.22
N GLY A 31 -6.00 -15.97 11.07
CA GLY A 31 -7.30 -16.60 10.84
C GLY A 31 -8.45 -15.77 11.39
N ASP A 32 -8.18 -14.54 11.82
CA ASP A 32 -9.19 -13.59 12.28
C ASP A 32 -9.94 -13.01 11.08
N ALA A 33 -11.23 -12.77 11.26
CA ALA A 33 -12.02 -12.07 10.25
C ALA A 33 -11.61 -10.59 10.24
N PRO A 34 -11.20 -10.04 9.08
CA PRO A 34 -10.75 -8.66 9.01
C PRO A 34 -11.86 -7.69 9.39
N THR A 35 -11.52 -6.72 10.24
CA THR A 35 -12.46 -5.68 10.68
C THR A 35 -12.59 -4.58 9.64
N ASP A 36 -13.66 -3.80 9.69
CA ASP A 36 -13.80 -2.66 8.78
C ASP A 36 -12.71 -1.59 9.03
N GLU A 37 -12.16 -1.54 10.25
CA GLU A 37 -11.09 -0.62 10.63
C GLU A 37 -9.76 -0.97 9.95
N THR A 38 -9.43 -2.26 9.82
CA THR A 38 -8.21 -2.72 9.14
C THR A 38 -8.40 -2.87 7.63
N LEU A 39 -9.60 -3.23 7.20
CA LEU A 39 -9.91 -3.46 5.79
C LEU A 39 -10.01 -2.14 5.00
N LYS A 40 -10.72 -1.14 5.55
CA LYS A 40 -11.06 0.08 4.81
C LYS A 40 -9.84 0.88 4.36
N PRO A 41 -8.80 1.12 5.19
CA PRO A 41 -7.61 1.86 4.76
C PRO A 41 -6.89 1.17 3.60
N VAL A 42 -6.78 -0.17 3.63
CA VAL A 42 -6.12 -0.95 2.58
C VAL A 42 -6.94 -0.96 1.29
N VAL A 43 -8.25 -1.13 1.38
CA VAL A 43 -9.15 -1.04 0.22
C VAL A 43 -9.04 0.34 -0.43
N THR A 44 -9.09 1.42 0.36
CA THR A 44 -8.95 2.78 -0.16
C THR A 44 -7.59 3.01 -0.83
N LEU A 45 -6.50 2.47 -0.25
CA LEU A 45 -5.17 2.53 -0.88
C LEU A 45 -5.15 1.83 -2.24
N LEU A 46 -5.67 0.60 -2.32
CA LEU A 46 -5.71 -0.16 -3.57
C LEU A 46 -6.61 0.53 -4.61
N GLU A 47 -7.78 1.05 -4.23
CA GLU A 47 -8.65 1.82 -5.14
C GLU A 47 -7.96 3.10 -5.65
N THR A 48 -7.13 3.72 -4.82
CA THR A 48 -6.35 4.91 -5.21
C THR A 48 -5.19 4.54 -6.15
N LEU A 49 -4.56 3.39 -5.95
CA LEU A 49 -3.56 2.84 -6.87
C LEU A 49 -4.17 2.45 -8.22
N GLU A 50 -5.42 1.97 -8.23
CA GLU A 50 -6.17 1.73 -9.47
C GLU A 50 -6.46 3.03 -10.22
N ASN A 51 -6.75 4.12 -9.50
CA ASN A 51 -7.18 5.41 -10.05
C ASN A 51 -6.12 6.52 -9.89
N GLU A 52 -4.96 6.33 -10.52
CA GLU A 52 -3.78 7.19 -10.35
C GLU A 52 -3.99 8.69 -10.62
N ARG A 53 -4.97 9.07 -11.46
CA ARG A 53 -5.24 10.48 -11.80
C ARG A 53 -5.61 11.33 -10.59
N ALA A 54 -6.26 10.74 -9.58
CA ALA A 54 -6.67 11.43 -8.35
C ALA A 54 -5.75 11.11 -7.16
N ALA A 55 -4.71 10.29 -7.37
CA ALA A 55 -3.89 9.77 -6.30
C ALA A 55 -2.98 10.85 -5.68
N PRO A 56 -2.77 10.84 -4.35
CA PRO A 56 -1.72 11.63 -3.71
C PRO A 56 -0.33 11.33 -4.30
N ALA A 57 0.61 12.27 -4.21
CA ALA A 57 1.96 12.10 -4.74
C ALA A 57 2.67 10.84 -4.20
N ALA A 58 2.49 10.52 -2.91
CA ALA A 58 3.01 9.30 -2.29
C ALA A 58 2.46 8.02 -2.95
N VAL A 59 1.14 7.95 -3.18
CA VAL A 59 0.49 6.81 -3.83
C VAL A 59 0.92 6.72 -5.30
N ARG A 60 1.13 7.85 -5.98
CA ARG A 60 1.67 7.87 -7.34
C ARG A 60 3.10 7.34 -7.43
N ALA A 61 3.96 7.67 -6.46
CA ALA A 61 5.32 7.14 -6.41
C ALA A 61 5.31 5.61 -6.24
N VAL A 62 4.50 5.12 -5.30
CA VAL A 62 4.26 3.70 -5.08
C VAL A 62 3.72 3.02 -6.33
N GLY A 63 2.67 3.57 -6.97
CA GLY A 63 2.10 3.05 -8.22
C GLY A 63 3.07 3.05 -9.41
N ALA A 64 3.96 4.04 -9.49
CA ALA A 64 5.02 4.06 -10.49
C ALA A 64 6.01 2.89 -10.31
N LEU A 65 6.34 2.51 -9.08
CA LEU A 65 7.24 1.39 -8.79
C LEU A 65 6.61 0.04 -9.10
N PHE A 66 5.34 -0.15 -8.75
CA PHE A 66 4.60 -1.36 -9.12
C PHE A 66 4.62 -1.59 -10.63
N ARG A 67 4.45 -0.52 -11.42
CA ARG A 67 4.49 -0.57 -12.88
C ARG A 67 5.90 -0.78 -13.42
N ALA A 68 6.87 -0.02 -12.94
CA ALA A 68 8.26 -0.10 -13.40
C ALA A 68 8.84 -1.51 -13.22
N ARG A 69 8.45 -2.20 -12.14
CA ARG A 69 8.93 -3.54 -11.82
C ARG A 69 7.97 -4.65 -12.23
N ASN A 70 6.84 -4.30 -12.87
CA ASN A 70 5.76 -5.23 -13.26
C ASN A 70 5.33 -6.17 -12.11
N ILE A 71 5.35 -5.67 -10.87
CA ILE A 71 5.16 -6.46 -9.66
C ILE A 71 3.68 -6.86 -9.49
N LEU A 72 2.76 -5.97 -9.87
CA LEU A 72 1.34 -6.19 -9.70
C LEU A 72 0.56 -5.66 -10.92
N PRO A 73 0.16 -6.54 -11.85
CA PRO A 73 -0.70 -6.16 -12.96
C PRO A 73 -2.02 -5.60 -12.46
N LEU A 74 -2.58 -4.60 -13.15
CA LEU A 74 -3.83 -3.94 -12.75
C LEU A 74 -5.01 -4.91 -12.61
N ALA A 75 -5.05 -5.98 -13.41
CA ALA A 75 -6.05 -7.03 -13.29
C ALA A 75 -5.94 -7.80 -11.96
N LYS A 76 -4.72 -8.06 -11.48
CA LYS A 76 -4.47 -8.71 -10.19
C LYS A 76 -4.89 -7.81 -9.03
N LEU A 77 -4.63 -6.52 -9.14
CA LEU A 77 -5.05 -5.51 -8.16
C LEU A 77 -6.59 -5.43 -8.04
N LYS A 78 -7.31 -5.48 -9.17
CA LYS A 78 -8.78 -5.55 -9.19
C LYS A 78 -9.33 -6.82 -8.54
N GLY A 79 -8.74 -7.97 -8.84
CA GLY A 79 -9.11 -9.25 -8.22
C GLY A 79 -8.94 -9.21 -6.71
N MET A 80 -7.79 -8.74 -6.24
CA MET A 80 -7.52 -8.55 -4.81
C MET A 80 -8.54 -7.62 -4.14
N LEU A 81 -8.88 -6.50 -4.78
CA LEU A 81 -9.90 -5.57 -4.26
C LEU A 81 -11.26 -6.24 -4.09
N ALA A 82 -11.70 -7.03 -5.07
CA ALA A 82 -12.96 -7.74 -5.01
C ALA A 82 -12.97 -8.78 -3.88
N GLU A 83 -11.88 -9.52 -3.73
CA GLU A 83 -11.70 -10.54 -2.69
C GLU A 83 -11.58 -9.95 -1.27
N LEU A 84 -10.94 -8.79 -1.13
CA LEU A 84 -10.87 -8.08 0.15
C LEU A 84 -12.24 -7.53 0.54
N LYS A 85 -12.99 -6.96 -0.41
CA LYS A 85 -14.37 -6.48 -0.16
C LYS A 85 -15.32 -7.61 0.22
N SER A 86 -15.10 -8.83 -0.27
CA SER A 86 -15.88 -10.00 0.14
C SER A 86 -15.46 -10.59 1.49
N LYS A 87 -14.42 -10.03 2.14
CA LYS A 87 -13.84 -10.50 3.42
C LYS A 87 -13.35 -11.95 3.40
N HIS A 88 -13.17 -12.52 2.21
CA HIS A 88 -12.66 -13.88 2.01
C HIS A 88 -11.51 -13.87 1.01
N PRO A 89 -10.38 -13.21 1.33
CA PRO A 89 -9.24 -13.18 0.45
C PRO A 89 -8.63 -14.57 0.27
N SER A 90 -8.39 -14.95 -0.98
CA SER A 90 -7.63 -16.16 -1.30
C SER A 90 -6.16 -16.00 -0.87
N ARG A 91 -5.44 -17.13 -0.84
CA ARG A 91 -3.98 -17.11 -0.60
C ARG A 91 -3.23 -16.25 -1.62
N ASP A 92 -3.71 -16.20 -2.86
CA ASP A 92 -3.11 -15.37 -3.90
C ASP A 92 -3.33 -13.88 -3.65
N ALA A 93 -4.50 -13.51 -3.11
CA ALA A 93 -4.76 -12.13 -2.71
C ALA A 93 -3.93 -11.71 -1.49
N VAL A 94 -3.75 -12.61 -0.52
CA VAL A 94 -2.82 -12.40 0.61
C VAL A 94 -1.38 -12.23 0.13
N ALA A 95 -0.89 -13.09 -0.75
CA ALA A 95 0.45 -12.95 -1.34
C ALA A 95 0.61 -11.64 -2.14
N GLY A 96 -0.46 -11.20 -2.80
CA GLY A 96 -0.52 -9.87 -3.42
C GLY A 96 -0.39 -8.74 -2.41
N LEU A 97 -1.06 -8.83 -1.26
CA LEU A 97 -0.93 -7.85 -0.17
C LEU A 97 0.46 -7.84 0.45
N GLU A 98 1.09 -9.00 0.63
CA GLU A 98 2.48 -9.10 1.10
C GLU A 98 3.43 -8.42 0.12
N THR A 99 3.19 -8.60 -1.18
CA THR A 99 3.93 -7.90 -2.22
C THR A 99 3.74 -6.38 -2.11
N VAL A 100 2.52 -5.94 -1.76
CA VAL A 100 2.25 -4.51 -1.55
C VAL A 100 3.00 -3.97 -0.34
N ALA A 101 2.98 -4.70 0.78
CA ALA A 101 3.72 -4.35 1.99
C ALA A 101 5.23 -4.20 1.69
N ALA A 102 5.82 -5.16 0.97
CA ALA A 102 7.24 -5.13 0.61
C ALA A 102 7.62 -3.87 -0.19
N VAL A 103 6.80 -3.48 -1.17
CA VAL A 103 7.05 -2.26 -1.95
C VAL A 103 6.93 -0.99 -1.10
N LEU A 104 5.96 -0.94 -0.17
CA LEU A 104 5.80 0.19 0.74
C LEU A 104 7.00 0.31 1.71
N ASP A 105 7.51 -0.82 2.19
CA ASP A 105 8.70 -0.87 3.05
C ASP A 105 9.96 -0.41 2.32
N GLU A 106 10.15 -0.84 1.08
CA GLU A 106 11.25 -0.37 0.23
C GLU A 106 11.20 1.15 0.02
N GLU A 107 10.01 1.69 -0.26
CA GLU A 107 9.85 3.15 -0.40
C GLU A 107 10.09 3.89 0.90
N ARG A 108 9.65 3.33 2.03
CA ARG A 108 9.95 3.89 3.35
C ARG A 108 11.46 3.94 3.59
N ALA A 109 12.18 2.86 3.24
CA ALA A 109 13.64 2.81 3.36
C ALA A 109 14.33 3.83 2.45
N ALA A 110 13.94 3.90 1.17
CA ALA A 110 14.50 4.84 0.21
C ALA A 110 14.26 6.31 0.60
N ILE A 111 13.08 6.63 1.15
CA ILE A 111 12.79 7.98 1.65
C ILE A 111 13.60 8.28 2.91
N SER A 112 13.74 7.33 3.84
CA SER A 112 14.56 7.48 5.04
C SER A 112 16.03 7.74 4.71
N GLU A 113 16.61 7.00 3.76
CA GLU A 113 17.98 7.21 3.29
C GLU A 113 18.18 8.62 2.72
N ARG A 114 17.23 9.08 1.89
CA ARG A 114 17.26 10.45 1.33
C ARG A 114 17.16 11.54 2.40
N LEU A 115 16.42 11.30 3.48
CA LEU A 115 16.28 12.26 4.58
C LEU A 115 17.49 12.27 5.53
N GLN A 116 18.23 11.16 5.63
CA GLN A 116 19.46 11.05 6.45
C GLN A 116 20.73 11.47 5.70
N GLY A 117 20.70 11.48 4.36
CA GLY A 117 21.81 11.88 3.49
C GLY A 117 21.85 13.37 3.11
N VAL A 118 21.01 14.20 3.74
CA VAL A 118 20.99 15.68 3.63
C VAL A 118 21.43 16.27 4.96
#